data_AF-A0A7M2C0A5-F1
#
_entry.id   AF-A0A7M2C0A5-F1
#
_cell.length_a   1.000
_cell.length_b   1.000
_cell.length_c   1.000
_cell.angle_alpha   90.00
_cell.angle_beta   90.00
_cell.angle_gamma   90.00
#
_symmetry.space_group_name_H-M   'P 1'
#
loop_
_entity.id
_entity.type
_entity.pdbx_description
1 polymer ?
#
loop_
_entity_poly.entity_id
_entity_poly.type
_entity_poly.pdbx_seq_one_letter_code
_entity_poly.pdbx_strand_id
1 'polypeptide(L)'
;MRKLVGVVTVLLLVAGCSAGTGEAGFVDRVKGSVRTPDGGDYGSLVQVGRDVCASKDTAAATAQQWADAGFREDEAKSIVTAAVETLCPDRKPWLDGH
;
A
#
# COMPACT_ATOMS: atom_id res chain seq x y z
N MET A 1 -8.53 -19.90 -24.55
CA MET A 1 -7.73 -19.76 -25.78
C MET A 1 -6.93 -18.48 -25.69
N ARG A 2 -5.60 -18.54 -25.89
CA ARG A 2 -4.62 -17.44 -26.10
C ARG A 2 -4.85 -16.17 -25.23
N LYS A 3 -3.92 -15.81 -24.34
CA LYS A 3 -2.62 -15.26 -24.73
C LYS A 3 -1.57 -15.49 -23.63
N LEU A 4 -0.40 -15.96 -24.03
CA LEU A 4 0.86 -15.79 -23.31
C LEU A 4 1.07 -14.27 -23.14
N VAL A 5 1.06 -13.78 -21.90
CA VAL A 5 1.48 -12.40 -21.60
C VAL A 5 2.73 -12.52 -20.74
N GLY A 6 3.81 -11.97 -21.27
CA GLY A 6 5.19 -12.20 -20.85
C GLY A 6 5.42 -11.99 -19.37
N VAL A 7 6.12 -12.96 -18.79
CA VAL A 7 7.00 -12.76 -17.64
C VAL A 7 8.00 -11.66 -18.04
N VAL A 8 7.65 -10.41 -17.78
CA VAL A 8 8.58 -9.29 -17.84
C VAL A 8 9.38 -9.37 -16.54
N THR A 9 10.61 -9.85 -16.68
CA THR A 9 11.65 -9.87 -15.65
C THR A 9 11.99 -8.42 -15.29
N VAL A 10 11.20 -7.81 -14.41
CA VAL A 10 11.44 -6.45 -13.94
C VAL A 10 12.51 -6.51 -12.84
N LEU A 11 13.75 -6.34 -13.25
CA LEU A 11 14.89 -6.06 -12.38
C LEU A 11 14.82 -4.56 -12.03
N LEU A 12 13.95 -4.18 -11.08
CA LEU A 12 13.85 -2.79 -10.62
C LEU A 12 14.63 -2.61 -9.32
N LEU A 13 15.66 -1.77 -9.44
CA LEU A 13 16.36 -1.16 -8.33
C LEU A 13 15.34 -0.56 -7.37
N VAL A 14 15.25 -1.14 -6.16
CA VAL A 14 14.48 -0.59 -5.05
C VAL A 14 15.26 0.61 -4.52
N ALA A 15 15.17 1.72 -5.22
CA ALA A 15 15.65 3.00 -4.73
C ALA A 15 14.68 3.50 -3.66
N GLY A 16 15.13 3.48 -2.41
CA GLY A 16 14.66 4.37 -1.36
C GLY A 16 13.25 4.11 -0.82
N CYS A 17 13.01 2.94 -0.24
CA CYS A 17 12.17 2.85 0.96
C CYS A 17 13.09 2.39 2.08
N SER A 18 13.17 3.17 3.16
CA SER A 18 13.98 2.83 4.34
C SER A 18 13.40 1.57 5.00
N ALA A 19 13.85 0.41 4.54
CA ALA A 19 13.45 -0.89 5.07
C ALA A 19 13.91 -1.01 6.52
N GLY A 20 12.99 -1.22 7.47
CA GLY A 20 13.33 -1.48 8.87
C GLY A 20 12.50 -0.73 9.91
N THR A 21 12.44 0.62 9.88
CA THR A 21 11.78 1.40 10.96
C THR A 21 10.39 1.92 10.58
N GLY A 22 10.15 2.23 9.30
CA GLY A 22 8.84 2.71 8.85
C GLY A 22 7.76 1.61 8.83
N GLU A 23 8.16 0.35 8.58
CA GLU A 23 7.25 -0.78 8.36
C GLU A 23 6.47 -1.16 9.62
N ALA A 24 7.14 -1.18 10.78
CA ALA A 24 6.50 -1.43 12.07
C ALA A 24 5.54 -0.29 12.45
N GLY A 25 5.95 0.97 12.24
CA GLY A 25 5.10 2.13 12.50
C GLY A 25 3.88 2.20 11.58
N PHE A 26 4.03 1.79 10.31
CA PHE A 26 2.92 1.66 9.37
C PHE A 26 1.91 0.61 9.82
N VAL A 27 2.37 -0.59 10.19
CA VAL A 27 1.49 -1.66 10.68
C VAL A 27 0.74 -1.25 11.95
N ASP A 28 1.41 -0.59 12.89
CA ASP A 28 0.80 -0.06 14.11
C ASP A 28 -0.27 1.01 13.80
N ARG A 29 0.05 1.94 12.89
CA ARG A 29 -0.88 2.98 12.45
C ARG A 29 -2.11 2.42 11.75
N VAL A 30 -1.96 1.44 10.85
CA VAL A 30 -3.10 0.78 10.19
C VAL A 30 -3.97 0.02 11.18
N LYS A 31 -3.37 -0.69 12.14
CA LYS A 31 -4.10 -1.36 13.24
C LYS A 31 -4.93 -0.39 14.07
N GLY A 32 -4.43 0.82 14.31
CA GLY A 32 -5.15 1.87 15.03
C GLY A 32 -6.23 2.58 14.20
N SER A 33 -6.14 2.53 12.87
CA SER A 33 -6.96 3.34 11.95
C SER A 33 -8.11 2.58 11.29
N VAL A 34 -8.00 1.25 11.21
CA VAL A 34 -8.90 0.42 10.40
C VAL A 34 -9.55 -0.64 11.29
N ARG A 35 -10.86 -0.78 11.19
CA ARG A 35 -11.57 -1.88 11.84
C ARG A 35 -11.22 -3.17 11.09
N THR A 36 -10.32 -3.97 11.64
CA THR A 36 -9.96 -5.22 10.98
C THR A 36 -11.09 -6.23 11.08
N PRO A 37 -11.49 -6.87 9.98
CA PRO A 37 -12.30 -8.07 10.06
C PRO A 37 -11.53 -9.10 10.88
N ASP A 38 -12.22 -9.74 11.83
CA ASP A 38 -11.64 -10.76 12.71
C ASP A 38 -10.84 -11.79 11.90
N GLY A 39 -9.53 -11.90 12.16
CA GLY A 39 -8.65 -12.87 11.52
C GLY A 39 -7.86 -12.38 10.29
N GLY A 40 -7.87 -11.08 9.95
CA GLY A 40 -7.03 -10.53 8.88
C GLY A 40 -5.52 -10.67 9.16
N ASP A 41 -4.77 -11.26 8.22
CA ASP A 41 -3.33 -11.44 8.33
C ASP A 41 -2.57 -10.12 8.07
N TYR A 42 -2.04 -9.54 9.15
CA TYR A 42 -1.25 -8.30 9.10
C TYR A 42 0.14 -8.48 8.48
N GLY A 43 0.61 -9.71 8.25
CA GLY A 43 1.89 -9.97 7.59
C GLY A 43 1.92 -9.45 6.16
N SER A 44 0.75 -9.40 5.51
CA SER A 44 0.57 -8.83 4.17
C SER A 44 0.61 -7.29 4.13
N LEU A 45 0.39 -6.59 5.26
CA LEU A 45 0.33 -5.13 5.27
C LEU A 45 1.64 -4.49 4.82
N VAL A 46 2.77 -4.98 5.32
CA VAL A 46 4.09 -4.43 4.94
C VAL A 46 4.29 -4.52 3.43
N GLN A 47 3.84 -5.61 2.80
CA GLN A 47 3.88 -5.74 1.34
C GLN A 47 2.94 -4.74 0.66
N VAL A 48 1.72 -4.57 1.16
CA VAL A 48 0.78 -3.55 0.66
C VAL A 48 1.39 -2.14 0.74
N GLY A 49 2.03 -1.80 1.87
CA GLY A 49 2.70 -0.52 2.04
C GLY A 49 3.86 -0.32 1.05
N ARG A 50 4.64 -1.37 0.78
CA ARG A 50 5.68 -1.34 -0.25
C ARG A 50 5.11 -1.18 -1.66
N ASP A 51 4.00 -1.84 -1.96
CA ASP A 51 3.32 -1.76 -3.27
C ASP A 51 2.73 -0.35 -3.49
N VAL A 52 2.15 0.27 -2.47
CA VAL A 52 1.73 1.68 -2.50
C VAL A 52 2.91 2.60 -2.83
N CYS A 53 4.08 2.30 -2.25
CA CYS A 53 5.32 3.00 -2.55
C CYS A 53 5.99 2.55 -3.86
N ALA A 54 5.32 1.78 -4.73
CA ALA A 54 5.84 1.46 -6.06
C ALA A 54 5.46 2.56 -7.07
N SER A 55 4.17 2.91 -7.19
CA SER A 55 3.68 3.92 -8.13
C SER A 55 2.36 4.57 -7.69
N LYS A 56 2.01 5.74 -8.25
CA LYS A 56 0.75 6.43 -7.95
C LYS A 56 -0.46 5.58 -8.35
N ASP A 57 -0.36 4.87 -9.48
CA ASP A 57 -1.40 3.96 -9.95
C ASP A 57 -1.57 2.76 -9.01
N THR A 58 -0.47 2.20 -8.50
CA THR A 58 -0.52 1.11 -7.52
C THR A 58 -1.18 1.58 -6.22
N ALA A 59 -0.86 2.78 -5.74
CA ALA A 59 -1.50 3.35 -4.56
C ALA A 59 -3.03 3.49 -4.73
N ALA A 60 -3.47 3.97 -5.89
CA ALA A 60 -4.91 4.08 -6.21
C ALA A 60 -5.57 2.70 -6.34
N ALA A 61 -4.92 1.76 -7.02
CA ALA A 61 -5.41 0.39 -7.16
C ALA A 61 -5.51 -0.32 -5.81
N THR A 62 -4.56 -0.10 -4.90
CA THR A 62 -4.63 -0.60 -3.53
C THR A 62 -5.84 -0.01 -2.80
N ALA A 63 -6.07 1.31 -2.84
CA ALA A 63 -7.27 1.88 -2.22
C ALA A 63 -8.56 1.22 -2.75
N GLN A 64 -8.65 0.99 -4.06
CA GLN A 64 -9.80 0.30 -4.66
C GLN A 64 -9.93 -1.15 -4.19
N GLN A 65 -8.84 -1.92 -4.11
CA GLN A 65 -8.86 -3.30 -3.64
C GLN A 65 -9.37 -3.42 -2.20
N TRP A 66 -9.01 -2.47 -1.33
CA TRP A 66 -9.51 -2.44 0.04
C TRP A 66 -10.98 -2.02 0.10
N ALA A 67 -11.41 -1.06 -0.72
CA ALA A 67 -12.83 -0.73 -0.84
C ALA A 67 -13.66 -1.94 -1.32
N ASP A 68 -13.15 -2.68 -2.31
CA ASP A 68 -13.78 -3.90 -2.85
C ASP A 68 -13.80 -5.04 -1.82
N ALA A 69 -12.83 -5.07 -0.89
CA ALA A 69 -12.79 -6.00 0.23
C ALA A 69 -13.78 -5.65 1.36
N GLY A 70 -14.62 -4.63 1.17
CA GLY A 70 -15.68 -4.24 2.10
C GLY A 70 -15.27 -3.20 3.14
N PHE A 71 -14.07 -2.63 3.02
CA PHE A 71 -13.68 -1.47 3.84
C PHE A 71 -14.36 -0.22 3.31
N ARG A 72 -14.61 0.75 4.20
CA ARG A 72 -15.06 2.06 3.74
C ARG A 72 -13.96 2.72 2.90
N GLU A 73 -14.37 3.50 1.91
CA GLU A 73 -13.44 4.26 1.07
C GLU A 73 -12.49 5.14 1.91
N ASP A 74 -12.99 5.75 2.99
CA ASP A 74 -12.17 6.54 3.93
C ASP A 74 -11.11 5.69 4.65
N GLU A 75 -11.43 4.43 5.00
CA GLU A 75 -10.51 3.51 5.66
C GLU A 75 -9.43 3.06 4.67
N ALA A 76 -9.82 2.72 3.44
CA ALA A 76 -8.90 2.38 2.37
C ALA A 76 -7.93 3.54 2.04
N LYS A 77 -8.44 4.77 1.95
CA LYS A 77 -7.62 5.98 1.78
C LYS A 77 -6.71 6.22 2.98
N SER A 78 -7.17 5.94 4.20
CA SER A 78 -6.37 6.07 5.42
C SER A 78 -5.17 5.10 5.42
N ILE A 79 -5.35 3.86 4.93
CA ILE A 79 -4.26 2.88 4.79
C ILE A 79 -3.20 3.38 3.80
N VAL A 80 -3.63 3.84 2.63
CA VAL A 80 -2.73 4.35 1.60
C VAL A 80 -2.00 5.61 2.08
N THR A 81 -2.71 6.52 2.75
CA THR A 81 -2.11 7.70 3.38
C THR A 81 -1.07 7.31 4.42
N ALA A 82 -1.39 6.37 5.31
CA ALA A 82 -0.47 5.88 6.33
C ALA A 82 0.79 5.25 5.70
N ALA A 83 0.65 4.49 4.61
CA ALA A 83 1.77 3.92 3.88
C ALA A 83 2.67 5.01 3.28
N VAL A 84 2.09 5.98 2.56
CA VAL A 84 2.86 7.06 1.93
C VAL A 84 3.55 7.93 2.97
N GLU A 85 2.85 8.39 4.01
CA GLU A 85 3.44 9.27 5.02
C GLU A 85 4.56 8.59 5.84
N THR A 86 4.50 7.26 6.01
CA THR A 86 5.43 6.53 6.88
C THR A 86 6.57 5.86 6.11
N LEU A 87 6.29 5.28 4.95
CA LEU A 87 7.24 4.46 4.19
C LEU A 87 7.91 5.23 3.06
N CYS A 88 7.17 6.12 2.40
CA CYS A 88 7.66 6.89 1.25
C CYS A 88 7.18 8.35 1.29
N PRO A 89 7.61 9.14 2.30
CA PRO A 89 7.10 10.50 2.53
C PRO A 89 7.35 11.46 1.36
N ASP A 90 8.38 11.22 0.55
CA ASP A 90 8.65 11.97 -0.69
C ASP A 90 7.50 11.89 -1.71
N ARG A 91 6.60 10.91 -1.56
CA ARG A 91 5.44 10.67 -2.41
C ARG A 91 4.16 11.28 -1.84
N LYS A 92 4.24 12.03 -0.74
CA LYS A 92 3.11 12.79 -0.18
C LYS A 92 2.36 13.67 -1.21
N PRO A 93 3.02 14.32 -2.20
CA PRO A 93 2.33 15.07 -3.25
C PRO A 93 1.36 14.22 -4.10
N TRP A 94 1.47 12.89 -4.08
CA TRP A 94 0.54 12.01 -4.78
C TRP A 94 -0.83 11.97 -4.12
N LEU A 95 -0.90 12.23 -2.80
CA LEU A 95 -2.12 12.31 -2.01
C LEU A 95 -2.77 13.70 -2.13
N ASP A 96 -1.96 14.77 -2.17
CA ASP A 96 -2.45 16.17 -2.18
C ASP A 96 -3.09 16.59 -3.53
N GLY A 97 -2.77 15.89 -4.61
CA GLY A 97 -3.34 16.11 -5.95
C GLY A 97 -4.34 15.02 -6.38
N HIS A 98 -4.94 14.34 -5.41
CA HIS A 98 -5.91 13.26 -5.59
C HIS A 98 -7.33 13.71 -5.24
#